data_AF-X1HJ98-F1
#
_entry.id   AF-X1HJ98-F1
#
_cell.length_a   1.000
_cell.length_b   1.000
_cell.length_c   1.000
_cell.angle_alpha   90.00
_cell.angle_beta   90.00
_cell.angle_gamma   90.00
#
_symmetry.space_group_name_H-M   'P 1'
#
loop_
_entity.id
_entity.type
_entity.pdbx_description
1 polymer ?
#
loop_
_entity_poly.entity_id
_entity_poly.type
_entity_poly.pdbx_seq_one_letter_code
_entity_poly.pdbx_strand_id
1 'polypeptide(L)'
;MTIKKGQKLEYETDGDVITVCEVCGDILPVPILDLGHQPLCDDLVPLGDSRESMKYPIQISLCPICLTAHQLYRVHKEILFPNSYHYRPRFTQDVMMG
;
A
#
# COMPACT_ATOMS: atom_id res chain seq x y z
N MET A 1 20.20 -4.65 26.35
CA MET A 1 19.43 -4.23 25.16
C MET A 1 17.96 -4.18 25.57
N THR A 2 17.50 -3.01 25.99
CA THR A 2 16.15 -2.85 26.53
C THR A 2 15.23 -2.39 25.40
N ILE A 3 14.44 -3.33 24.88
CA ILE A 3 13.41 -3.03 23.88
C ILE A 3 12.31 -2.25 24.60
N LYS A 4 12.17 -0.95 24.28
CA LYS A 4 11.09 -0.13 24.82
C LYS A 4 9.76 -0.64 24.25
N LYS A 5 8.90 -1.17 25.14
CA LYS A 5 7.48 -1.38 24.89
C LYS A 5 6.81 -0.03 24.58
N GLY A 6 6.00 0.02 23.52
CA GLY A 6 4.89 0.97 23.43
C GLY A 6 5.13 2.28 22.68
N GLN A 7 5.80 2.26 21.51
CA GLN A 7 5.59 3.34 20.54
C GLN A 7 4.42 2.97 19.62
N LYS A 8 3.27 3.57 19.92
CA LYS A 8 2.13 3.65 19.01
C LYS A 8 2.55 4.63 17.91
N LEU A 9 2.87 4.11 16.73
CA LEU A 9 3.13 4.92 15.57
C LEU A 9 1.77 5.38 15.04
N GLU A 10 1.34 6.56 15.48
CA GLU A 10 0.14 7.22 14.95
C GLU A 10 0.51 7.82 13.60
N TYR A 11 0.28 7.03 12.55
CA TYR A 11 0.34 7.51 11.18
C TYR A 11 -1.06 7.95 10.76
N GLU A 12 -1.20 9.18 10.29
CA GLU A 12 -2.41 9.61 9.57
C GLU A 12 -2.46 8.80 8.26
N THR A 13 -3.23 7.73 8.27
CA THR A 13 -3.45 6.92 7.08
C THR A 13 -4.85 7.17 6.58
N ASP A 14 -4.96 7.68 5.36
CA ASP A 14 -6.20 7.77 4.59
C ASP A 14 -6.62 6.37 4.10
N GLY A 15 -6.60 5.37 5.00
CA GLY A 15 -6.62 3.96 4.65
C GLY A 15 -6.82 3.05 5.85
N ASP A 16 -7.60 1.99 5.63
CA ASP A 16 -7.90 0.99 6.65
C ASP A 16 -6.67 0.14 7.00
N VAL A 17 -6.45 -0.06 8.30
CA VAL A 17 -5.43 -0.97 8.83
C VAL A 17 -5.98 -2.40 8.86
N ILE A 18 -5.24 -3.34 8.27
CA ILE A 18 -5.56 -4.76 8.28
C ILE A 18 -4.98 -5.38 9.55
N THR A 19 -5.84 -5.97 10.38
CA THR A 19 -5.44 -6.66 11.63
C THR A 19 -5.70 -8.17 11.60
N VAL A 20 -6.42 -8.65 10.58
CA VAL A 20 -6.84 -10.03 10.40
C VAL A 20 -6.49 -10.48 8.98
N CYS A 21 -6.02 -11.70 8.83
CA CYS A 21 -5.70 -12.32 7.56
C CYS A 21 -6.97 -12.43 6.71
N GLU A 22 -6.96 -11.77 5.55
CA GLU A 22 -8.08 -11.76 4.61
C GLU A 22 -8.33 -13.12 3.94
N VAL A 23 -7.40 -14.06 4.07
CA VAL A 23 -7.48 -15.41 3.46
C VAL A 23 -8.03 -16.43 4.46
N CYS A 24 -7.43 -16.54 5.66
CA CYS A 24 -7.82 -17.57 6.64
C CYS A 24 -8.49 -17.04 7.91
N GLY A 25 -8.60 -15.71 8.07
CA GLY A 25 -9.28 -15.09 9.21
C GLY A 25 -8.50 -15.06 10.52
N ASP A 26 -7.23 -15.50 10.55
CA ASP A 26 -6.41 -15.44 11.76
C ASP A 26 -5.85 -14.04 12.01
N ILE A 27 -5.49 -13.73 13.26
CA ILE A 27 -4.92 -12.42 13.62
C ILE A 27 -3.54 -12.27 12.98
N LEU A 28 -3.31 -11.12 12.31
CA LEU A 28 -1.99 -10.82 11.77
C LEU A 28 -1.05 -10.39 12.90
N PRO A 29 0.20 -10.91 12.93
CA PRO A 29 1.21 -10.43 13.85
C PRO A 29 1.69 -9.02 13.48
N VAL A 30 2.52 -8.45 14.34
CA VAL A 30 3.26 -7.21 14.03
C VAL A 30 4.05 -7.35 12.71
N PRO A 31 4.25 -6.25 11.97
CA PRO A 31 4.93 -6.31 10.68
C PRO A 31 6.36 -6.88 10.81
N ILE A 32 6.71 -7.74 9.84
CA ILE A 32 8.04 -8.33 9.72
C ILE A 32 8.97 -7.49 8.84
N LEU A 33 8.39 -6.61 8.01
CA LEU A 33 9.11 -5.70 7.12
C LEU A 33 8.41 -4.34 7.14
N ASP A 34 9.19 -3.28 7.34
CA ASP A 34 8.75 -1.89 7.26
C ASP A 34 9.64 -1.17 6.24
N LEU A 35 9.02 -0.63 5.19
CA LEU A 35 9.67 0.12 4.11
C LEU A 35 9.47 1.64 4.22
N GLY A 36 8.89 2.11 5.34
CA GLY A 36 8.57 3.50 5.58
C GLY A 36 7.43 4.03 4.70
N HIS A 37 7.43 5.34 4.48
CA HIS A 37 6.42 6.04 3.68
C HIS A 37 6.90 6.18 2.23
N GLN A 38 6.16 5.60 1.30
CA GLN A 38 6.50 5.56 -0.12
C GLN A 38 5.39 6.21 -0.96
N PRO A 39 5.72 6.90 -2.05
CA PRO A 39 4.71 7.37 -3.00
C PRO A 39 4.07 6.18 -3.74
N LEU A 40 2.94 6.43 -4.40
CA LEU A 40 2.38 5.44 -5.32
C LEU A 40 3.31 5.23 -6.52
N CYS A 41 3.51 3.99 -6.92
CA CYS A 41 4.40 3.66 -8.03
C CYS A 41 3.97 4.30 -9.36
N ASP A 42 2.68 4.59 -9.53
CA ASP A 42 2.10 5.18 -10.74
C ASP A 42 1.80 6.69 -10.59
N ASP A 43 2.22 7.34 -9.49
CA ASP A 43 2.07 8.79 -9.30
C ASP A 43 3.18 9.56 -10.03
N LEU A 44 3.13 9.53 -11.37
CA LEU A 44 4.06 10.26 -12.20
C LEU A 44 3.76 11.77 -12.15
N VAL A 45 4.79 12.58 -11.88
CA VAL A 45 4.70 14.05 -11.79
C VAL A 45 5.39 14.66 -13.02
N PRO A 46 4.71 15.49 -13.82
CA PRO A 46 5.34 16.17 -14.96
C PRO A 46 6.50 17.08 -14.55
N LEU A 47 7.50 17.23 -15.43
CA LEU A 47 8.60 18.16 -15.20
C LEU A 47 8.07 19.60 -15.09
N GLY A 48 8.50 20.31 -14.04
CA GLY A 48 8.07 21.68 -13.76
C GLY A 48 6.80 21.78 -12.92
N ASP A 49 6.14 20.65 -12.61
CA ASP A 49 5.09 20.61 -11.60
C ASP A 49 5.74 20.66 -10.19
N SER A 50 5.20 21.50 -9.32
CA SER A 50 5.66 21.68 -7.93
C SER A 50 4.96 20.76 -6.94
N ARG A 51 3.99 19.95 -7.41
CA ARG A 51 3.28 18.96 -6.60
C ARG A 51 4.24 17.93 -6.03
N GLU A 52 4.10 17.68 -4.73
CA GLU A 52 4.74 16.55 -4.06
C GLU A 52 3.81 15.33 -4.05
N SER A 53 4.38 14.15 -4.29
CA SER A 53 3.63 12.90 -4.20
C SER A 53 3.21 12.59 -2.77
N MET A 54 1.94 12.26 -2.60
CA MET A 54 1.40 11.71 -1.36
C MET A 54 2.13 10.39 -1.05
N LYS A 55 2.49 10.18 0.21
CA LYS A 55 3.21 8.99 0.66
C LYS A 55 2.37 8.16 1.62
N TYR A 56 2.47 6.85 1.48
CA TYR A 56 1.70 5.88 2.26
C TYR A 56 2.66 4.91 2.95
N PRO A 57 2.36 4.48 4.19
CA PRO A 57 3.19 3.50 4.88
C PRO A 57 3.11 2.13 4.18
N ILE A 58 4.27 1.51 3.97
CA ILE A 58 4.37 0.14 3.48
C ILE A 58 4.93 -0.74 4.59
N GLN A 59 4.04 -1.47 5.26
CA GLN A 59 4.38 -2.46 6.28
C GLN A 59 3.79 -3.81 5.90
N ILE A 60 4.62 -4.85 5.94
CA ILE A 60 4.23 -6.21 5.55
C ILE A 60 4.22 -7.11 6.79
N SER A 61 3.11 -7.82 6.98
CA SER A 61 2.97 -8.89 7.98
C SER A 61 2.76 -10.23 7.29
N LEU A 62 3.28 -11.31 7.89
CA LEU A 62 3.12 -12.67 7.38
C LEU A 62 2.18 -13.44 8.29
N CYS A 63 1.08 -13.96 7.75
CA CYS A 63 0.17 -14.82 8.50
C CYS A 63 0.90 -16.11 8.93
N PRO A 64 0.91 -16.46 10.23
CA PRO A 64 1.60 -17.67 10.69
C PRO A 64 0.86 -18.96 10.32
N ILE A 65 -0.41 -18.88 9.94
CA ILE A 65 -1.25 -20.04 9.62
C ILE A 65 -1.19 -20.40 8.14
N CYS A 66 -1.52 -19.45 7.25
CA CYS A 66 -1.59 -19.71 5.81
C CYS A 66 -0.41 -19.15 5.02
N LEU A 67 0.55 -18.51 5.68
CA LEU A 67 1.76 -17.91 5.08
C LEU A 67 1.47 -16.83 4.02
N THR A 68 0.26 -16.26 4.01
CA THR A 68 -0.05 -15.10 3.18
C THR A 68 0.62 -13.85 3.75
N ALA A 69 1.34 -13.12 2.90
CA ALA A 69 1.88 -11.82 3.22
C ALA A 69 0.82 -10.74 2.96
N HIS A 70 0.60 -9.85 3.92
CA HIS A 70 -0.35 -8.75 3.85
C HIS A 70 0.37 -7.42 3.96
N GLN A 71 0.00 -6.47 3.11
CA GLN A 71 0.29 -5.06 3.33
C GLN A 71 -0.71 -4.51 4.34
N LEU A 72 -0.23 -4.06 5.49
CA LEU A 72 -1.08 -3.70 6.64
C LEU A 72 -1.89 -2.44 6.43
N TYR A 73 -1.47 -1.54 5.53
CA TYR A 73 -2.17 -0.30 5.23
C TYR A 73 -2.68 -0.32 3.80
N ARG A 74 -4.00 -0.27 3.65
CA ARG A 74 -4.66 -0.20 2.34
C ARG A 74 -4.68 1.23 1.84
N VAL A 75 -4.48 1.41 0.54
CA VAL A 75 -4.80 2.66 -0.15
C VAL A 75 -6.16 2.47 -0.82
N HIS A 76 -7.03 3.48 -0.74
CA HIS A 76 -8.34 3.45 -1.39
C HIS A 76 -8.21 3.16 -2.89
N LYS A 77 -9.14 2.35 -3.43
CA LYS A 77 -9.08 1.88 -4.81
C LYS A 77 -9.21 3.03 -5.81
N GLU A 78 -9.97 4.05 -5.44
CA GLU A 78 -10.20 5.26 -6.24
C GLU A 78 -8.91 6.07 -6.41
N ILE A 79 -7.99 5.97 -5.44
CA ILE A 79 -6.66 6.59 -5.48
C ILE A 79 -5.70 5.73 -6.31
N LEU A 80 -5.73 4.40 -6.15
CA LEU A 80 -4.86 3.48 -6.88
C LEU A 80 -5.22 3.37 -8.37
N PHE A 81 -6.51 3.45 -8.69
CA PHE A 81 -7.06 3.24 -10.02
C PHE A 81 -7.93 4.43 -10.45
N PRO A 82 -7.34 5.63 -10.60
CA PRO A 82 -8.07 6.79 -11.06
C PRO A 82 -8.51 6.61 -12.53
N ASN A 83 -9.47 7.40 -13.00
CA ASN A 83 -9.85 7.40 -14.42
C ASN A 83 -8.65 7.69 -15.36
N SER A 84 -7.64 8.40 -14.84
CA SER A 84 -6.37 8.70 -15.51
C SER A 84 -5.27 7.66 -15.25
N TYR A 85 -5.58 6.47 -14.74
CA TYR A 85 -4.59 5.42 -14.44
C TYR A 85 -3.71 5.15 -15.66
N HIS A 86 -2.38 5.05 -15.48
CA HIS A 86 -1.48 5.09 -16.63
C HIS A 86 -1.24 3.70 -17.23
N TYR A 87 -1.33 2.65 -16.43
CA TYR A 87 -1.14 1.29 -16.93
C TYR A 87 -2.29 0.85 -17.83
N ARG A 88 -1.92 0.34 -19.02
CA ARG A 88 -2.85 -0.09 -20.08
C ARG A 88 -2.53 -1.52 -20.50
N PRO A 89 -3.44 -2.50 -20.29
CA PRO A 89 -3.19 -3.87 -20.71
C PRO A 89 -3.14 -3.98 -22.24
N ARG A 90 -2.20 -4.77 -22.76
CA ARG A 90 -1.92 -4.85 -24.22
C ARG A 90 -3.12 -5.17 -25.11
N PHE A 91 -4.12 -5.89 -24.60
CA PHE A 91 -5.28 -6.35 -25.38
C PHE A 91 -6.56 -5.53 -25.14
N THR A 92 -6.46 -4.36 -24.50
CA THR A 92 -7.60 -3.45 -24.41
C THR A 92 -7.77 -2.68 -25.71
N GLN A 93 -9.02 -2.37 -26.03
CA GLN A 93 -9.40 -1.80 -27.32
C GLN A 93 -8.79 -0.43 -27.57
N ASP A 94 -8.55 0.35 -26.51
CA ASP A 94 -7.84 1.62 -26.54
C ASP A 94 -6.35 1.46 -26.90
N VAL A 95 -5.66 0.41 -26.45
CA VAL A 95 -4.27 0.13 -26.87
C VAL A 95 -4.21 -0.36 -28.31
N MET A 96 -5.19 -1.16 -28.74
CA MET A 96 -5.25 -1.70 -30.10
C MET A 96 -5.60 -0.63 -31.16
N MET A 97 -6.27 0.45 -30.76
CA MET A 97 -6.73 1.52 -31.67
C MET A 97 -5.80 2.74 -31.73
N GLY A 98 -4.80 2.83 -30.83
CA GLY A 98 -3.85 3.94 -30.76
C GLY A 98 -4.44 5.19 -30.12
#